data_AF-A0A5U8V8A8-F1
#
_entry.id   AF-A0A5U8V8A8-F1
#
_cell.length_a   1.000
_cell.length_b   1.000
_cell.length_c   1.000
_cell.angle_alpha   90.00
_cell.angle_beta   90.00
_cell.angle_gamma   90.00
#
_symmetry.space_group_name_H-M   'P 1'
#
loop_
_entity.id
_entity.type
_entity.pdbx_description
1 polymer ?
#
loop_
_entity_poly.entity_id
_entity_poly.type
_entity_poly.pdbx_seq_one_letter_code
_entity_poly.pdbx_strand_id
1 'polypeptide(L)' 'MELQLMLNHFFERVRKDANFNAFLIDLEYNNIAYYIYFVATGNVKIITHAGHFISIK' A
#
# COMPACT_ATOMS: atom_id res chain seq x y z
N MET A 1 -1.21 -5.57 13.45
CA MET A 1 -2.08 -4.38 13.60
C MET A 1 -1.37 -3.12 13.13
N GLU A 2 -0.12 -2.87 13.52
CA GLU A 2 0.64 -1.66 13.13
C GLU A 2 0.94 -1.56 11.62
N LEU A 3 1.42 -2.64 10.99
CA LEU A 3 1.74 -2.64 9.55
C LEU A 3 0.53 -2.31 8.67
N GLN A 4 -0.64 -2.90 8.94
CA GLN A 4 -1.85 -2.63 8.17
C GLN A 4 -2.33 -1.17 8.30
N LEU A 5 -2.23 -0.58 9.49
CA LEU A 5 -2.58 0.82 9.70
C LEU A 5 -1.63 1.76 8.95
N MET A 6 -0.33 1.47 8.99
CA MET A 6 0.69 2.21 8.24
C MET A 6 0.44 2.12 6.72
N LEU A 7 0.13 0.94 6.20
CA LEU A 7 -0.20 0.76 4.79
C LEU A 7 -1.47 1.54 4.41
N ASN A 8 -2.53 1.45 5.21
CA ASN A 8 -3.74 2.26 4.99
C ASN A 8 -3.41 3.76 4.92
N HIS A 9 -2.56 4.24 5.82
CA HIS A 9 -2.13 5.64 5.83
C HIS A 9 -1.42 6.04 4.53
N PHE A 10 -0.54 5.20 3.97
CA PHE A 10 0.13 5.50 2.69
C PHE A 10 -0.87 5.68 1.54
N PHE A 11 -1.84 4.76 1.43
CA PHE A 11 -2.86 4.82 0.39
C PHE A 11 -3.83 5.99 0.59
N GLU A 12 -4.23 6.30 1.82
CA GLU A 12 -5.05 7.48 2.12
C GLU A 12 -4.32 8.78 1.78
N ARG A 13 -3.04 8.87 2.14
CA ARG A 13 -2.22 10.06 1.88
C ARG A 13 -2.09 10.32 0.39
N VAL A 14 -1.64 9.33 -0.39
CA VAL A 14 -1.44 9.49 -1.85
C VAL A 14 -2.75 9.77 -2.61
N ARG A 15 -3.90 9.26 -2.13
CA ARG A 15 -5.21 9.60 -2.71
C ARG A 15 -5.57 11.08 -2.51
N LYS A 16 -5.12 11.69 -1.40
CA LYS A 16 -5.45 13.07 -1.04
C LYS A 16 -4.48 14.08 -1.67
N ASP A 17 -3.18 13.79 -1.63
CA ASP A 17 -2.13 14.74 -2.03
C ASP A 17 -1.51 14.45 -3.40
N ALA A 18 -1.79 13.27 -3.99
CA ALA A 18 -1.21 12.80 -5.24
C ALA A 18 0.33 12.82 -5.26
N ASN A 19 0.99 12.74 -4.10
CA ASN A 19 2.45 12.68 -4.02
C ASN A 19 2.97 11.26 -4.28
N PHE A 20 3.03 10.91 -5.57
CA PHE A 20 3.44 9.57 -6.01
C PHE A 20 4.89 9.24 -5.68
N ASN A 21 5.80 10.23 -5.65
CA ASN A 21 7.21 9.99 -5.32
C ASN A 21 7.36 9.53 -3.86
N ALA A 22 6.72 10.23 -2.92
CA ALA A 22 6.74 9.83 -1.51
C ALA A 22 6.07 8.46 -1.31
N PHE A 23 4.98 8.19 -2.04
CA PHE A 23 4.32 6.90 -1.99
C PHE A 23 5.21 5.75 -2.48
N LEU A 24 5.91 5.91 -3.61
CA LEU A 24 6.81 4.89 -4.13
C LEU A 24 7.98 4.61 -3.19
N ILE A 25 8.58 5.66 -2.60
CA ILE A 25 9.63 5.52 -1.58
C ILE A 25 9.13 4.73 -0.37
N ASP A 26 7.92 5.05 0.12
CA ASP A 26 7.31 4.34 1.24
C ASP A 26 7.06 2.86 0.90
N LEU A 27 6.64 2.53 -0.33
CA LEU A 27 6.47 1.14 -0.75
C LEU A 27 7.81 0.37 -0.77
N GLU A 28 8.84 0.96 -1.37
CA GLU A 28 10.16 0.37 -1.50
C GLU A 28 10.81 0.14 -0.12
N TYR A 29 10.77 1.15 0.76
CA TYR A 29 11.32 1.07 2.10
C TYR A 29 10.65 -0.01 2.97
N ASN A 30 9.38 -0.33 2.67
CA ASN A 30 8.61 -1.37 3.38
C ASN A 30 8.60 -2.73 2.65
N ASN A 31 9.53 -2.96 1.72
CA ASN A 31 9.72 -4.24 1.02
C ASN A 31 8.49 -4.69 0.21
N ILE A 32 7.73 -3.74 -0.34
CA ILE A 32 6.54 -4.01 -1.15
C ILE A 32 6.94 -4.12 -2.62
N ALA A 33 6.63 -5.26 -3.23
CA ALA A 33 6.94 -5.54 -4.63
C ALA A 33 5.87 -4.97 -5.58
N TYR A 34 4.59 -5.26 -5.29
CA TYR A 34 3.46 -4.76 -6.07
C TYR A 34 2.18 -4.79 -5.24
N TYR A 35 1.16 -4.07 -5.73
CA TYR A 35 -0.18 -4.09 -5.16
C TYR A 35 -1.24 -4.25 -6.25
N ILE A 36 -2.38 -4.82 -5.88
CA ILE A 36 -3.57 -4.96 -6.71
C ILE A 36 -4.68 -4.16 -6.04
N TYR A 37 -5.10 -3.09 -6.70
CA TYR A 37 -6.16 -2.20 -6.22
C TYR A 37 -7.50 -2.58 -6.83
N PHE A 38 -8.43 -3.09 -6.02
CA PHE A 38 -9.77 -3.44 -6.45
C PHE A 38 -10.67 -2.20 -6.39
N VAL A 39 -10.74 -1.46 -7.51
CA VAL A 39 -11.48 -0.19 -7.59
C VAL A 39 -12.94 -0.32 -7.15
N ALA A 40 -13.60 -1.43 -7.49
CA ALA A 40 -15.00 -1.67 -7.15
C ALA A 40 -15.28 -1.79 -5.63
N THR A 41 -14.29 -2.20 -4.83
CA THR A 41 -14.48 -2.43 -3.38
C THR A 41 -13.59 -1.56 -2.51
N GLY A 42 -12.62 -0.86 -3.10
CA GLY A 42 -11.58 -0.13 -2.38
C GLY A 42 -10.52 -1.03 -1.73
N ASN A 43 -10.66 -2.36 -1.82
CA ASN A 43 -9.70 -3.29 -1.22
C ASN A 43 -8.36 -3.21 -1.95
N VAL A 44 -7.27 -3.35 -1.20
CA VAL A 44 -5.93 -3.43 -1.79
C VAL A 44 -5.25 -4.68 -1.29
N LYS A 45 -4.77 -5.51 -2.23
CA LYS A 45 -3.85 -6.61 -1.93
C LYS A 45 -2.43 -6.14 -2.16
N ILE A 46 -1.58 -6.32 -1.17
CA ILE A 46 -0.20 -5.85 -1.16
C ILE A 46 0.69 -7.07 -1.04
N ILE A 47 1.69 -7.20 -1.92
CA ILE A 47 2.60 -8.34 -1.99
C ILE A 47 4.01 -7.85 -1.72
N THR A 48 4.72 -8.51 -0.81
CA THR A 48 6.13 -8.20 -0.48
C THR A 48 7.09 -8.98 -1.36
N HIS A 49 8.35 -8.55 -1.44
CA HIS A 49 9.38 -9.31 -2.15
C HIS A 49 9.64 -10.70 -1.55
N ALA A 50 9.29 -10.91 -0.28
CA ALA A 50 9.35 -12.21 0.38
C ALA A 50 8.15 -13.14 0.05
N GLY A 51 7.22 -12.69 -0.80
CA GLY A 51 6.03 -13.46 -1.19
C GLY A 51 4.91 -13.48 -0.15
N HIS A 52 5.02 -12.69 0.92
CA HIS A 52 3.91 -12.50 1.86
C HIS A 52 2.88 -11.54 1.26
N PHE A 53 1.61 -11.75 1.61
CA PHE A 53 0.54 -10.85 1.19
C PHE A 53 -0.22 -10.28 2.39
N ILE A 54 -0.69 -9.04 2.22
CA ILE A 54 -1.51 -8.31 3.18
C ILE A 54 -2.72 -7.77 2.43
N SER A 55 -3.89 -7.91 3.01
CA SER A 55 -5.11 -7.30 2.48
C SER A 55 -5.51 -6.13 3.37
N ILE A 56 -5.71 -4.98 2.77
CA ILE A 56 -6.17 -3.77 3.44
C ILE A 56 -7.46 -3.26 2.80
N LYS A 57 -8.19 -2.44 3.53
CA LYS A 57 -9.43 -1.77 3.10
C LYS A 57 -9.34 -0.30 3.48
#